data_AF-A0A819BWH0-F1
#
_entry.id   AF-A0A819BWH0-F1
#
_cell.length_a   1.000
_cell.length_b   1.000
_cell.length_c   1.000
_cell.angle_alpha   90.00
_cell.angle_beta   90.00
_cell.angle_gamma   90.00
#
_symmetry.space_group_name_H-M   'P 1'
#
loop_
_entity.id
_entity.type
_entity.pdbx_description
1 polymer ?
#
loop_
_entity_poly.entity_id
_entity_poly.type
_entity_poly.pdbx_seq_one_letter_code
_entity_poly.pdbx_strand_id
1 'polypeptide(L)'
;MRRITLYCLIVSLAICINSIPFDGVIRPTGDGSSYAFLKPPKEGNHAAFIEQLTPSGTLAVAWFTGGEGSPNCSIALSLLAVGSEQFTPGVIVSERTNYSNQNPVLFWNHRTQILHLYHSSQLGDGPESSSELWHLQSQDDGATWSNASSFYSMPGAFDRNRIIPTLDDKGVIFPCYNSSPTYDYSFVLRSTSDDSTWTYINMTNSVDLIQPSIVRLYNSTKLRSFFRDEDARSIYYSDSNDDGFTWTVPGQTTLPNNNAGIHANILKTGAIIMVFNNHNGTHLPRTPLTVALSYDNGMTWPYQRNIQVHDDGNSTSVGEYSYPAILQSFWTGRDDNDIHLVFTYDRQTIKYVRFNENWIKRS
;
A
#
# COMPACT_ATOMS: atom_id res chain seq x y z
N MET A 1 24.93 12.82 -71.85
CA MET A 1 24.19 11.78 -71.10
C MET A 1 25.15 11.09 -70.14
N ARG A 2 25.09 11.42 -68.84
CA ARG A 2 25.53 10.59 -67.70
C ARG A 2 24.97 11.27 -66.44
N ARG A 3 23.90 10.71 -65.88
CA ARG A 3 23.26 11.17 -64.64
C ARG A 3 24.08 10.61 -63.46
N ILE A 4 24.44 11.48 -62.52
CA ILE A 4 25.01 11.10 -61.22
C ILE A 4 23.84 11.07 -60.24
N THR A 5 23.56 9.91 -59.67
CA THR A 5 22.56 9.73 -58.62
C THR A 5 23.26 9.85 -57.27
N LEU A 6 22.91 10.87 -56.49
CA LEU A 6 23.40 11.07 -55.13
C LEU A 6 22.49 10.31 -54.16
N TYR A 7 23.01 9.29 -53.47
CA TYR A 7 22.30 8.62 -52.37
C TYR A 7 22.60 9.37 -51.06
N CYS A 8 21.59 10.04 -50.50
CA CYS A 8 21.64 10.50 -49.11
C CYS A 8 21.45 9.29 -48.19
N LEU A 9 22.49 8.92 -47.45
CA LEU A 9 22.35 8.06 -46.27
C LEU A 9 21.75 8.90 -45.14
N ILE A 10 20.52 8.60 -44.76
CA ILE A 10 19.95 9.05 -43.49
C ILE A 10 20.46 8.09 -42.42
N VAL A 11 21.38 8.56 -41.58
CA VAL A 11 21.79 7.85 -40.36
C VAL A 11 20.78 8.20 -39.28
N SER A 12 19.88 7.27 -38.97
CA SER A 12 18.99 7.37 -37.82
C SER A 12 19.80 7.14 -36.55
N LEU A 13 20.11 8.20 -35.80
CA LEU A 13 20.60 8.05 -34.42
C LEU A 13 19.43 7.54 -33.56
N ALA A 14 19.49 6.28 -33.16
CA ALA A 14 18.66 5.78 -32.07
C ALA A 14 19.16 6.42 -30.77
N ILE A 15 18.35 7.31 -30.19
CA ILE A 15 18.57 7.78 -28.83
C ILE A 15 18.23 6.59 -27.93
N CYS A 16 19.25 5.92 -27.38
CA CYS A 16 19.04 4.97 -26.29
C CYS A 16 18.54 5.76 -25.08
N ILE A 17 17.23 5.76 -24.86
CA ILE A 17 16.65 6.11 -23.56
C ILE A 17 17.12 4.99 -22.63
N ASN A 18 18.09 5.26 -21.77
CA ASN A 18 18.49 4.31 -20.74
C ASN A 18 17.30 4.13 -19.81
N SER A 19 16.63 2.98 -19.89
CA SER A 19 15.58 2.60 -18.96
C SER A 19 16.12 2.63 -17.52
N ILE A 20 15.32 3.12 -16.58
CA ILE A 20 15.73 3.16 -15.18
C ILE A 20 15.76 1.72 -14.66
N PRO A 21 16.89 1.23 -14.12
CA PRO A 21 17.01 -0.16 -13.70
C PRO A 21 16.18 -0.45 -12.43
N PHE A 22 15.52 -1.60 -12.43
CA PHE A 22 14.85 -2.19 -11.27
C PHE A 22 15.87 -2.92 -10.40
N ASP A 23 16.70 -2.16 -9.69
CA ASP A 23 17.84 -2.67 -8.91
C ASP A 23 17.74 -2.44 -7.40
N GLY A 24 16.67 -1.76 -6.94
CA GLY A 24 16.45 -1.44 -5.54
C GLY A 24 17.36 -0.33 -4.99
N VAL A 25 18.20 0.30 -5.81
CA VAL A 25 19.13 1.35 -5.35
C VAL A 25 18.38 2.65 -5.09
N ILE A 26 18.58 3.23 -3.92
CA ILE A 26 18.02 4.52 -3.50
C ILE A 26 18.82 5.64 -4.16
N ARG A 27 18.11 6.52 -4.85
CA ARG A 27 18.65 7.64 -5.62
C ARG A 27 18.07 8.95 -5.12
N PRO A 28 18.88 9.98 -4.82
CA PRO A 28 18.36 11.30 -4.49
C PRO A 28 17.75 11.96 -5.73
N THR A 29 16.66 12.72 -5.54
CA THR A 29 16.03 13.51 -6.62
C THR A 29 16.57 14.95 -6.69
N GLY A 30 17.28 15.40 -5.65
CA GLY A 30 17.77 16.78 -5.51
C GLY A 30 16.78 17.75 -4.87
N ASP A 31 15.50 17.37 -4.69
CA ASP A 31 14.46 18.22 -4.08
C ASP A 31 14.26 17.96 -2.57
N GLY A 32 15.11 17.12 -1.99
CA GLY A 32 15.01 16.63 -0.61
C GLY A 32 14.30 15.29 -0.47
N SER A 33 13.84 14.68 -1.57
CA SER A 33 13.36 13.30 -1.61
C SER A 33 14.39 12.34 -2.24
N SER A 34 14.11 11.04 -2.11
CA SER A 34 14.86 9.97 -2.77
C SER A 34 13.90 8.86 -3.19
N TYR A 35 14.29 8.05 -4.18
CA TYR A 35 13.45 6.97 -4.70
C TYR A 35 14.25 5.72 -5.04
N ALA A 36 13.57 4.58 -5.11
CA ALA A 36 14.12 3.34 -5.66
C ALA A 36 13.04 2.61 -6.45
N PHE A 37 13.44 1.87 -7.48
CA PHE A 37 12.59 0.89 -8.13
C PHE A 37 13.03 -0.50 -7.68
N LEU A 38 12.14 -1.23 -7.02
CA LEU A 38 12.47 -2.53 -6.45
C LEU A 38 12.72 -3.55 -7.57
N LYS A 39 13.49 -4.60 -7.29
CA LYS A 39 13.74 -5.68 -8.24
C LYS A 39 12.71 -6.79 -8.05
N PRO A 40 11.71 -6.95 -8.96
CA PRO A 40 10.67 -7.95 -8.78
C PRO A 40 11.16 -9.37 -9.13
N PRO A 41 10.58 -10.43 -8.52
CA PRO A 41 10.92 -11.82 -8.85
C PRO A 41 10.14 -12.35 -10.07
N LYS A 42 9.00 -11.75 -10.41
CA LYS A 42 8.16 -12.10 -11.58
C LYS A 42 7.62 -10.82 -12.25
N GLU A 43 7.06 -10.97 -13.44
CA GLU A 43 6.26 -9.93 -14.10
C GLU A 43 4.90 -9.76 -13.41
N GLY A 44 4.34 -8.55 -13.49
CA GLY A 44 3.13 -8.15 -12.77
C GLY A 44 3.43 -7.94 -11.29
N ASN A 45 3.33 -6.72 -10.80
CA ASN A 45 3.70 -6.36 -9.43
C ASN A 45 2.73 -5.30 -8.92
N HIS A 46 1.96 -5.59 -7.88
CA HIS A 46 0.87 -4.72 -7.44
C HIS A 46 0.61 -4.85 -5.93
N ALA A 47 -0.19 -3.92 -5.41
CA ALA A 47 -0.59 -3.85 -4.00
C ALA A 47 0.57 -3.88 -2.99
N ALA A 48 1.44 -2.87 -3.05
CA ALA A 48 2.57 -2.77 -2.15
C ALA A 48 2.16 -2.41 -0.70
N PHE A 49 2.91 -2.93 0.25
CA PHE A 49 2.83 -2.64 1.66
C PHE A 49 4.24 -2.41 2.23
N ILE A 50 4.35 -1.57 3.25
CA ILE A 50 5.63 -1.31 3.93
C ILE A 50 5.44 -1.33 5.44
N GLU A 51 6.40 -1.90 6.14
CA GLU A 51 6.50 -1.91 7.60
C GLU A 51 7.94 -1.67 8.06
N GLN A 52 8.12 -1.08 9.24
CA GLN A 52 9.43 -0.97 9.88
C GLN A 52 9.55 -1.96 11.04
N LEU A 53 10.63 -2.73 11.04
CA LEU A 53 10.94 -3.71 12.08
C LEU A 53 11.76 -3.04 13.18
N THR A 54 11.42 -3.27 14.44
CA THR A 54 12.17 -2.75 15.60
C THR A 54 12.61 -3.92 16.48
N PRO A 55 13.85 -3.98 16.98
CA PRO A 55 14.79 -2.88 17.09
C PRO A 55 15.75 -2.71 15.89
N SER A 56 15.74 -3.63 14.91
CA SER A 56 16.72 -3.59 13.81
C SER A 56 16.63 -2.34 12.94
N GLY A 57 15.45 -1.72 12.87
CA GLY A 57 15.14 -0.55 12.04
C GLY A 57 14.97 -0.86 10.56
N THR A 58 15.01 -2.15 10.20
CA THR A 58 14.87 -2.62 8.82
C THR A 58 13.50 -2.24 8.26
N LEU A 59 13.45 -1.76 7.02
CA LEU A 59 12.19 -1.60 6.29
C LEU A 59 11.86 -2.90 5.54
N ALA A 60 10.67 -3.44 5.74
CA ALA A 60 10.15 -4.57 4.99
C ALA A 60 9.11 -4.06 3.99
N VAL A 61 9.27 -4.40 2.72
CA VAL A 61 8.31 -4.07 1.65
C VAL A 61 7.75 -5.37 1.07
N ALA A 62 6.44 -5.53 1.11
CA ALA A 62 5.74 -6.68 0.52
C ALA A 62 4.82 -6.23 -0.62
N TRP A 63 4.60 -7.08 -1.60
CA TRP A 63 3.66 -6.85 -2.70
C TRP A 63 3.26 -8.20 -3.31
N PHE A 64 2.17 -8.24 -4.08
CA PHE A 64 1.91 -9.45 -4.87
C PHE A 64 2.56 -9.35 -6.24
N THR A 65 3.01 -10.49 -6.75
CA THR A 65 3.74 -10.62 -8.02
C THR A 65 3.16 -11.76 -8.86
N GLY A 66 3.01 -11.53 -10.16
CA GLY A 66 2.16 -12.31 -11.06
C GLY A 66 0.90 -11.56 -11.51
N GLY A 67 0.03 -12.24 -12.25
CA GLY A 67 -1.26 -11.69 -12.67
C GLY A 67 -2.24 -11.60 -11.50
N GLU A 68 -2.96 -10.48 -11.39
CA GLU A 68 -4.02 -10.31 -10.39
C GLU A 68 -5.17 -11.25 -10.68
N GLY A 69 -5.63 -11.97 -9.66
CA GLY A 69 -6.58 -13.07 -9.80
C GLY A 69 -6.02 -14.31 -10.50
N SER A 70 -4.82 -14.28 -11.08
CA SER A 70 -4.29 -15.40 -11.87
C SER A 70 -3.70 -16.51 -10.99
N PRO A 71 -3.69 -17.77 -11.48
CA PRO A 71 -3.00 -18.88 -10.82
C PRO A 71 -1.53 -18.57 -10.51
N ASN A 72 -1.07 -18.96 -9.32
CA ASN A 72 0.31 -18.82 -8.86
C ASN A 72 0.76 -17.35 -8.69
N CYS A 73 -0.16 -16.40 -8.57
CA CYS A 73 0.14 -15.08 -8.04
C CYS A 73 0.64 -15.22 -6.60
N SER A 74 1.77 -14.61 -6.30
CA SER A 74 2.54 -14.86 -5.06
C SER A 74 2.76 -13.57 -4.29
N ILE A 75 3.10 -13.68 -3.01
CA ILE A 75 3.59 -12.55 -2.22
C ILE A 75 5.11 -12.52 -2.25
N ALA A 76 5.67 -11.37 -2.62
CA ALA A 76 7.10 -11.09 -2.57
C ALA A 76 7.44 -10.15 -1.41
N LEU A 77 8.69 -10.23 -0.94
CA LEU A 77 9.26 -9.40 0.12
C LEU A 77 10.61 -8.84 -0.33
N SER A 78 10.91 -7.60 0.04
CA SER A 78 12.23 -6.97 -0.10
C SER A 78 12.58 -6.20 1.16
N LEU A 79 13.87 -6.22 1.54
CA LEU A 79 14.35 -5.67 2.81
C LEU A 79 15.32 -4.50 2.61
N LEU A 80 15.02 -3.43 3.33
CA LEU A 80 15.73 -2.20 3.69
C LEU A 80 16.57 -2.26 4.97
N ALA A 81 17.74 -2.91 5.01
CA ALA A 81 18.57 -2.89 6.23
C ALA A 81 19.02 -1.45 6.61
N VAL A 82 19.11 -1.15 7.90
CA VAL A 82 19.54 0.18 8.38
C VAL A 82 20.92 0.55 7.85
N GLY A 83 21.03 1.74 7.26
CA GLY A 83 22.26 2.25 6.66
C GLY A 83 22.57 1.71 5.27
N SER A 84 21.76 0.78 4.75
CA SER A 84 21.82 0.39 3.33
C SER A 84 21.23 1.50 2.44
N GLU A 85 21.74 1.61 1.23
CA GLU A 85 21.18 2.42 0.15
C GLU A 85 20.56 1.57 -0.95
N GLN A 86 20.37 0.27 -0.70
CA GLN A 86 19.80 -0.66 -1.66
C GLN A 86 18.90 -1.69 -0.98
N PHE A 87 17.69 -1.83 -1.52
CA PHE A 87 16.76 -2.90 -1.20
C PHE A 87 17.26 -4.24 -1.74
N THR A 88 17.05 -5.33 -0.99
CA THR A 88 17.31 -6.67 -1.52
C THR A 88 16.44 -6.95 -2.74
N PRO A 89 16.83 -7.87 -3.65
CA PRO A 89 15.91 -8.40 -4.64
C PRO A 89 14.65 -8.97 -3.97
N GLY A 90 13.50 -8.85 -4.64
CA GLY A 90 12.26 -9.45 -4.17
C GLY A 90 12.38 -10.97 -4.10
N VAL A 91 12.00 -11.53 -2.96
CA VAL A 91 11.94 -12.98 -2.72
C VAL A 91 10.50 -13.40 -2.47
N ILE A 92 10.08 -14.53 -3.04
CA ILE A 92 8.72 -15.05 -2.83
C ILE A 92 8.65 -15.66 -1.42
N VAL A 93 7.68 -15.20 -0.63
CA VAL A 93 7.46 -15.65 0.76
C VAL A 93 6.15 -16.41 0.94
N SER A 94 5.20 -16.26 0.01
CA SER A 94 3.96 -17.05 -0.01
C SER A 94 3.52 -17.31 -1.44
N GLU A 95 3.36 -18.58 -1.81
CA GLU A 95 2.80 -19.04 -3.08
C GLU A 95 1.98 -20.30 -2.82
N ARG A 96 0.80 -20.39 -3.45
CA ARG A 96 -0.04 -21.59 -3.38
C ARG A 96 -0.42 -21.99 -4.81
N THR A 97 -0.08 -23.22 -5.20
CA THR A 97 -0.32 -23.75 -6.54
C THR A 97 -1.79 -23.62 -6.93
N ASN A 98 -2.07 -23.03 -8.09
CA ASN A 98 -3.41 -22.73 -8.64
C ASN A 98 -4.20 -21.63 -7.93
N TYR A 99 -3.64 -20.97 -6.91
CA TYR A 99 -4.31 -19.88 -6.21
C TYR A 99 -3.63 -18.55 -6.50
N SER A 100 -4.36 -17.46 -6.29
CA SER A 100 -3.87 -16.09 -6.39
C SER A 100 -3.75 -15.51 -4.99
N ASN A 101 -2.53 -15.29 -4.51
CA ASN A 101 -2.26 -14.60 -3.24
C ASN A 101 -2.11 -13.09 -3.50
N GLN A 102 -2.86 -12.24 -2.80
CA GLN A 102 -2.96 -10.80 -3.11
C GLN A 102 -3.03 -9.93 -1.85
N ASN A 103 -2.90 -8.61 -2.03
CA ASN A 103 -3.05 -7.57 -0.99
C ASN A 103 -2.29 -7.84 0.32
N PRO A 104 -0.96 -8.04 0.29
CA PRO A 104 -0.23 -8.31 1.52
C PRO A 104 -0.31 -7.14 2.51
N VAL A 105 -0.46 -7.47 3.79
CA VAL A 105 -0.38 -6.54 4.93
C VAL A 105 0.69 -7.06 5.89
N LEU A 106 1.74 -6.26 6.05
CA LEU A 106 2.77 -6.52 7.07
C LEU A 106 2.32 -5.91 8.40
N PHE A 107 2.58 -6.62 9.49
CA PHE A 107 2.36 -6.13 10.84
C PHE A 107 3.50 -6.56 11.75
N TRP A 108 4.26 -5.58 12.25
CA TRP A 108 5.28 -5.82 13.26
C TRP A 108 4.64 -5.80 14.66
N ASN A 109 4.67 -6.95 15.33
CA ASN A 109 4.15 -7.05 16.68
C ASN A 109 5.21 -6.62 17.69
N HIS A 110 5.13 -5.40 18.20
CA HIS A 110 6.09 -4.87 19.16
C HIS A 110 6.11 -5.64 20.50
N ARG A 111 5.06 -6.40 20.85
CA ARG A 111 5.04 -7.21 22.09
C ARG A 111 5.81 -8.50 21.95
N THR A 112 5.65 -9.18 20.82
CA THR A 112 6.25 -10.51 20.57
C THR A 112 7.54 -10.44 19.76
N GLN A 113 7.82 -9.30 19.12
CA GLN A 113 8.93 -9.12 18.18
C GLN A 113 8.86 -10.08 16.99
N ILE A 114 7.64 -10.34 16.52
CA ILE A 114 7.36 -11.21 15.38
C ILE A 114 6.83 -10.33 14.24
N LEU A 115 7.33 -10.57 13.03
CA LEU A 115 6.78 -10.00 11.82
C LEU A 115 5.66 -10.90 11.31
N HIS A 116 4.46 -10.38 11.23
CA HIS A 116 3.32 -11.06 10.62
C HIS A 116 3.12 -10.56 9.18
N LEU A 117 2.73 -11.47 8.30
CA LEU A 117 2.22 -11.15 6.97
C LEU A 117 0.84 -11.77 6.83
N TYR A 118 -0.13 -10.92 6.54
CA TYR A 118 -1.48 -11.31 6.18
C TYR A 118 -1.65 -11.08 4.67
N HIS A 119 -2.46 -11.90 4.02
CA HIS A 119 -2.82 -11.68 2.62
C HIS A 119 -4.13 -12.40 2.29
N SER A 120 -4.88 -11.84 1.36
CA SER A 120 -6.02 -12.51 0.73
C SER A 120 -5.55 -13.63 -0.23
N SER A 121 -6.39 -14.65 -0.41
CA SER A 121 -6.14 -15.72 -1.38
C SER A 121 -7.43 -16.31 -1.93
N GLN A 122 -7.51 -16.46 -3.24
CA GLN A 122 -8.62 -17.09 -3.95
C GLN A 122 -8.10 -18.10 -4.98
N LEU A 123 -8.96 -19.00 -5.48
CA LEU A 123 -8.60 -19.85 -6.61
C LEU A 123 -8.28 -18.96 -7.82
N GLY A 124 -7.18 -19.26 -8.53
CA GLY A 124 -6.80 -18.54 -9.73
C GLY A 124 -7.91 -18.60 -10.79
N ASP A 125 -8.17 -17.47 -11.44
CA ASP A 125 -9.27 -17.23 -12.37
C ASP A 125 -10.67 -17.46 -11.77
N GLY A 126 -10.76 -17.65 -10.45
CA GLY A 126 -11.99 -17.74 -9.69
C GLY A 126 -12.53 -16.37 -9.28
N PRO A 127 -13.78 -16.32 -8.78
CA PRO A 127 -14.38 -15.07 -8.33
C PRO A 127 -13.74 -14.57 -7.04
N GLU A 128 -13.61 -13.24 -6.92
CA GLU A 128 -13.13 -12.58 -5.70
C GLU A 128 -13.99 -12.92 -4.46
N SER A 129 -15.28 -13.19 -4.67
CA SER A 129 -16.20 -13.65 -3.62
C SER A 129 -15.88 -15.01 -3.01
N SER A 130 -14.85 -15.71 -3.52
CA SER A 130 -14.31 -16.94 -2.95
C SER A 130 -13.06 -16.74 -2.10
N SER A 131 -12.56 -15.50 -2.00
CA SER A 131 -11.35 -15.17 -1.25
C SER A 131 -11.48 -15.45 0.25
N GLU A 132 -10.35 -15.76 0.87
CA GLU A 132 -10.18 -15.94 2.31
C GLU A 132 -8.85 -15.30 2.76
N LEU A 133 -8.67 -15.09 4.06
CA LEU A 133 -7.45 -14.49 4.59
C LEU A 133 -6.46 -15.53 5.11
N TRP A 134 -5.21 -15.35 4.71
CA TRP A 134 -4.07 -16.20 5.01
C TRP A 134 -3.05 -15.46 5.85
N HIS A 135 -2.29 -16.22 6.65
CA HIS A 135 -1.28 -15.70 7.55
C HIS A 135 -0.02 -16.57 7.51
N LEU A 136 1.12 -15.90 7.61
CA LEU A 136 2.44 -16.45 7.88
C LEU A 136 3.24 -15.46 8.73
N GLN A 137 4.31 -15.93 9.37
CA GLN A 137 5.11 -15.11 10.26
C GLN A 137 6.60 -15.41 10.17
N SER A 138 7.41 -14.42 10.52
CA SER A 138 8.86 -14.49 10.63
C SER A 138 9.30 -14.08 12.04
N GLN A 139 10.24 -14.85 12.59
CA GLN A 139 10.87 -14.61 13.90
C GLN A 139 12.31 -14.08 13.77
N ASP A 140 12.75 -13.79 12.55
CA ASP A 140 14.12 -13.43 12.19
C ASP A 140 14.15 -12.29 11.16
N ASP A 141 13.33 -11.26 11.42
CA ASP A 141 13.26 -10.01 10.63
C ASP A 141 12.97 -10.20 9.14
N GLY A 142 12.16 -11.20 8.80
CA GLY A 142 11.73 -11.51 7.43
C GLY A 142 12.68 -12.40 6.65
N ALA A 143 13.74 -12.94 7.28
CA ALA A 143 14.70 -13.82 6.62
C ALA A 143 14.11 -15.21 6.32
N THR A 144 13.36 -15.78 7.27
CA THR A 144 12.62 -17.04 7.09
C THR A 144 11.18 -16.90 7.55
N TRP A 145 10.30 -17.75 6.99
CA TRP A 145 8.86 -17.66 7.19
C TRP A 145 8.27 -19.03 7.54
N SER A 146 7.24 -19.02 8.39
CA SER A 146 6.39 -20.19 8.59
C SER A 146 5.63 -20.55 7.32
N ASN A 147 5.10 -21.78 7.28
CA ASN A 147 4.10 -22.11 6.26
C ASN A 147 2.89 -21.19 6.39
N ALA A 148 2.35 -20.75 5.25
CA ALA A 148 1.12 -19.99 5.22
C ALA A 148 -0.08 -20.89 5.52
N SER A 149 -1.06 -20.35 6.25
CA SER A 149 -2.33 -21.02 6.52
C SER A 149 -3.49 -20.04 6.50
N SER A 150 -4.67 -20.48 6.06
CA SER A 150 -5.93 -19.74 6.24
C SER A 150 -6.20 -19.54 7.73
N PHE A 151 -6.42 -18.30 8.15
CA PHE A 151 -6.78 -17.96 9.54
C PHE A 151 -8.20 -17.39 9.65
N TYR A 152 -8.77 -16.93 8.53
CA TYR A 152 -10.13 -16.42 8.48
C TYR A 152 -10.80 -16.78 7.15
N SER A 153 -11.62 -17.83 7.17
CA SER A 153 -12.20 -18.46 5.98
C SER A 153 -13.60 -17.94 5.62
N MET A 154 -13.93 -16.69 5.96
CA MET A 154 -15.16 -16.06 5.48
C MET A 154 -15.04 -15.81 3.98
N PRO A 155 -15.93 -16.37 3.14
CA PRO A 155 -15.86 -16.16 1.69
C PRO A 155 -15.95 -14.68 1.31
N GLY A 156 -15.08 -14.27 0.39
CA GLY A 156 -14.98 -12.90 -0.09
C GLY A 156 -14.17 -11.98 0.83
N ALA A 157 -13.58 -12.47 1.91
CA ALA A 157 -12.78 -11.62 2.80
C ALA A 157 -11.46 -11.19 2.15
N PHE A 158 -11.20 -9.89 2.19
CA PHE A 158 -9.95 -9.29 1.77
C PHE A 158 -9.40 -8.33 2.82
N ASP A 159 -8.08 -8.28 2.89
CA ASP A 159 -7.29 -7.27 3.59
C ASP A 159 -6.66 -6.30 2.58
N ARG A 160 -6.11 -5.18 3.09
CA ARG A 160 -5.27 -4.28 2.30
C ARG A 160 -4.48 -3.29 3.15
N ASN A 161 -5.10 -2.71 4.18
CA ASN A 161 -4.55 -1.57 4.90
C ASN A 161 -4.09 -1.93 6.31
N ARG A 162 -3.35 -1.01 6.94
CA ARG A 162 -2.60 -1.23 8.18
C ARG A 162 -3.46 -1.73 9.35
N ILE A 163 -2.93 -2.74 10.04
CA ILE A 163 -3.42 -3.21 11.34
C ILE A 163 -3.07 -2.18 12.43
N ILE A 164 -4.04 -1.83 13.27
CA ILE A 164 -3.90 -0.80 14.31
C ILE A 164 -3.97 -1.45 15.70
N PRO A 165 -3.07 -1.11 16.64
CA PRO A 165 -3.17 -1.62 18.01
C PRO A 165 -4.41 -1.08 18.72
N THR A 166 -4.98 -1.88 19.61
CA THR A 166 -6.08 -1.47 20.50
C THR A 166 -5.61 -0.40 21.48
N LEU A 167 -6.54 0.34 22.09
CA LEU A 167 -6.18 1.46 22.97
C LEU A 167 -5.33 1.03 24.17
N ASP A 168 -5.55 -0.19 24.67
CA ASP A 168 -4.79 -0.78 25.79
C ASP A 168 -3.52 -1.54 25.35
N ASP A 169 -3.23 -1.53 24.04
CA ASP A 169 -2.12 -2.24 23.42
C ASP A 169 -2.06 -3.75 23.75
N LYS A 170 -3.23 -4.39 23.95
CA LYS A 170 -3.32 -5.84 24.20
C LYS A 170 -3.78 -6.66 23.00
N GLY A 171 -4.31 -6.00 21.98
CA GLY A 171 -4.74 -6.66 20.76
C GLY A 171 -4.65 -5.72 19.57
N VAL A 172 -5.40 -6.06 18.52
CA VAL A 172 -5.34 -5.37 17.23
C VAL A 172 -6.71 -5.20 16.58
N ILE A 173 -6.78 -4.23 15.69
CA ILE A 173 -7.91 -3.84 14.86
C ILE A 173 -7.43 -3.96 13.41
N PHE A 174 -7.93 -4.96 12.68
CA PHE A 174 -7.54 -5.25 11.31
C PHE A 174 -8.66 -4.78 10.35
N PRO A 175 -8.44 -3.71 9.57
CA PRO A 175 -9.38 -3.30 8.53
C PRO A 175 -9.46 -4.33 7.39
N CYS A 176 -10.69 -4.75 7.07
CA CYS A 176 -10.97 -5.68 6.00
C CYS A 176 -12.16 -5.19 5.15
N TYR A 177 -12.38 -5.83 4.01
CA TYR A 177 -13.61 -5.68 3.23
C TYR A 177 -14.05 -7.04 2.71
N ASN A 178 -15.31 -7.14 2.31
CA ASN A 178 -15.87 -8.32 1.71
C ASN A 178 -16.22 -8.01 0.26
N SER A 179 -15.68 -8.80 -0.67
CA SER A 179 -16.19 -8.84 -2.03
C SER A 179 -17.31 -9.87 -2.09
N SER A 180 -18.54 -9.42 -2.34
CA SER A 180 -19.71 -10.30 -2.32
C SER A 180 -20.42 -10.35 -3.68
N PRO A 181 -21.25 -11.37 -3.94
CA PRO A 181 -22.00 -11.42 -5.20
C PRO A 181 -22.99 -10.28 -5.42
N THR A 182 -23.33 -9.50 -4.38
CA THR A 182 -24.34 -8.42 -4.46
C THR A 182 -23.77 -7.02 -4.41
N TYR A 183 -22.85 -6.77 -3.48
CA TYR A 183 -22.18 -5.49 -3.25
C TYR A 183 -21.00 -5.71 -2.32
N ASP A 184 -19.98 -4.86 -2.41
CA ASP A 184 -18.85 -4.95 -1.51
C ASP A 184 -19.08 -4.04 -0.29
N TYR A 185 -18.47 -4.40 0.84
CA TYR A 185 -18.62 -3.64 2.08
C TYR A 185 -17.44 -3.82 3.02
N SER A 186 -17.28 -2.89 3.95
CA SER A 186 -16.17 -2.90 4.91
C SER A 186 -16.54 -3.50 6.26
N PHE A 187 -15.57 -4.16 6.88
CA PHE A 187 -15.65 -4.66 8.24
C PHE A 187 -14.29 -4.58 8.92
N VAL A 188 -14.27 -4.86 10.21
CA VAL A 188 -13.06 -4.95 11.03
C VAL A 188 -13.00 -6.33 11.65
N LEU A 189 -11.82 -6.96 11.60
CA LEU A 189 -11.51 -8.07 12.48
C LEU A 189 -10.77 -7.52 13.70
N ARG A 190 -11.30 -7.75 14.90
CA ARG A 190 -10.69 -7.28 16.14
C ARG A 190 -10.22 -8.44 16.99
N SER A 191 -8.97 -8.40 17.46
CA SER A 191 -8.42 -9.31 18.47
C SER A 191 -8.22 -8.58 19.80
N THR A 192 -8.44 -9.26 20.93
CA THR A 192 -8.41 -8.65 22.28
C THR A 192 -7.21 -9.08 23.14
N SER A 193 -6.43 -10.09 22.73
CA SER A 193 -5.45 -10.68 23.67
C SER A 193 -4.27 -11.40 23.05
N ASP A 194 -4.40 -11.96 21.84
CA ASP A 194 -3.41 -12.92 21.33
C ASP A 194 -3.12 -12.79 19.83
N ASP A 195 -3.72 -11.81 19.17
CA ASP A 195 -3.61 -11.59 17.72
C ASP A 195 -3.96 -12.86 16.90
N SER A 196 -4.73 -13.79 17.50
CA SER A 196 -5.04 -15.12 16.96
C SER A 196 -6.54 -15.41 16.93
N THR A 197 -7.29 -14.82 17.86
CA THR A 197 -8.76 -14.85 17.88
C THR A 197 -9.33 -13.55 17.33
N TRP A 198 -10.30 -13.66 16.42
CA TRP A 198 -10.83 -12.53 15.66
C TRP A 198 -12.34 -12.41 15.81
N THR A 199 -12.79 -11.22 16.24
CA THR A 199 -14.20 -10.84 16.30
C THR A 199 -14.53 -10.01 15.08
N TYR A 200 -15.54 -10.44 14.31
CA TYR A 200 -16.08 -9.66 13.20
C TYR A 200 -16.88 -8.46 13.72
N ILE A 201 -16.58 -7.28 13.21
CA ILE A 201 -17.28 -6.04 13.53
C ILE A 201 -17.66 -5.35 12.22
N ASN A 202 -18.96 -5.21 11.98
CA ASN A 202 -19.47 -4.55 10.78
C ASN A 202 -19.17 -3.04 10.79
N MET A 203 -18.77 -2.47 9.65
CA MET A 203 -18.76 -1.00 9.48
C MET A 203 -20.10 -0.55 8.89
N THR A 204 -20.87 0.18 9.70
CA THR A 204 -22.24 0.63 9.37
C THR A 204 -22.32 1.33 8.01
N ASN A 205 -23.28 0.94 7.18
CA ASN A 205 -23.60 1.59 5.90
C ASN A 205 -22.39 1.83 4.97
N SER A 206 -21.51 0.83 4.84
CA SER A 206 -20.30 0.88 4.01
C SER A 206 -20.45 0.21 2.64
N VAL A 207 -21.66 0.14 2.10
CA VAL A 207 -21.92 -0.42 0.76
C VAL A 207 -21.09 0.34 -0.28
N ASP A 208 -20.35 -0.40 -1.11
CA ASP A 208 -19.43 0.08 -2.16
C ASP A 208 -18.28 0.98 -1.63
N LEU A 209 -18.08 0.96 -0.30
CA LEU A 209 -16.97 1.59 0.39
C LEU A 209 -16.05 0.50 0.94
N ILE A 210 -14.92 0.31 0.27
CA ILE A 210 -14.00 -0.81 0.52
C ILE A 210 -12.62 -0.34 0.95
N GLN A 211 -11.75 -1.31 1.26
CA GLN A 211 -10.35 -1.09 1.63
C GLN A 211 -10.17 0.00 2.70
N PRO A 212 -10.81 -0.14 3.88
CA PRO A 212 -10.77 0.89 4.92
C PRO A 212 -9.34 1.13 5.39
N SER A 213 -8.91 2.38 5.48
CA SER A 213 -7.63 2.79 6.07
C SER A 213 -7.90 3.48 7.40
N ILE A 214 -7.58 2.79 8.49
CA ILE A 214 -7.89 3.25 9.85
C ILE A 214 -6.67 3.95 10.47
N VAL A 215 -6.92 5.06 11.17
CA VAL A 215 -5.94 5.73 12.03
C VAL A 215 -6.54 6.01 13.40
N ARG A 216 -5.73 5.90 14.45
CA ARG A 216 -6.08 6.45 15.76
C ARG A 216 -5.70 7.92 15.79
N LEU A 217 -6.67 8.80 16.00
CA LEU A 217 -6.42 10.24 15.96
C LEU A 217 -5.39 10.61 17.03
N TYR A 218 -4.51 11.55 16.69
CA TYR A 218 -3.39 11.93 17.56
C TYR A 218 -3.88 12.41 18.93
N ASN A 219 -3.26 11.91 20.00
CA ASN A 219 -3.66 12.17 21.39
C ASN A 219 -5.16 11.97 21.64
N SER A 220 -5.76 10.96 20.99
CA SER A 220 -7.18 10.64 21.10
C SER A 220 -7.42 9.15 21.29
N THR A 221 -8.53 8.81 21.92
CA THR A 221 -9.06 7.44 21.95
C THR A 221 -9.82 7.09 20.67
N LYS A 222 -10.18 8.10 19.86
CA LYS A 222 -11.02 7.95 18.67
C LYS A 222 -10.23 7.37 17.51
N LEU A 223 -10.90 6.50 16.76
CA LEU A 223 -10.43 6.00 15.47
C LEU A 223 -11.19 6.72 14.35
N ARG A 224 -10.51 6.96 13.24
CA ARG A 224 -11.12 7.38 11.97
C ARG A 224 -10.68 6.41 10.89
N SER A 225 -11.65 5.89 10.16
CA SER A 225 -11.44 5.14 8.93
C SER A 225 -11.64 6.05 7.73
N PHE A 226 -10.87 5.83 6.67
CA PHE A 226 -11.09 6.39 5.35
C PHE A 226 -11.33 5.28 4.33
N PHE A 227 -12.20 5.48 3.35
CA PHE A 227 -12.59 4.43 2.39
C PHE A 227 -12.25 4.82 0.97
N ARG A 228 -11.86 3.80 0.19
CA ARG A 228 -11.96 3.83 -1.27
C ARG A 228 -13.45 3.74 -1.64
N ASP A 229 -13.86 4.50 -2.64
CA ASP A 229 -15.25 4.57 -3.13
C ASP A 229 -15.32 3.94 -4.51
N GLU A 230 -16.07 2.84 -4.65
CA GLU A 230 -16.17 2.13 -5.92
C GLU A 230 -16.93 2.91 -6.97
N ASP A 231 -17.85 3.78 -6.53
CA ASP A 231 -18.55 4.76 -7.37
C ASP A 231 -17.64 5.90 -7.86
N ALA A 232 -16.38 5.95 -7.42
CA ALA A 232 -15.38 6.90 -7.87
C ALA A 232 -15.79 8.38 -7.71
N ARG A 233 -16.39 8.75 -6.57
CA ARG A 233 -16.82 10.14 -6.29
C ARG A 233 -15.84 10.86 -5.36
N SER A 234 -15.57 10.27 -4.21
CA SER A 234 -14.85 10.91 -3.10
C SER A 234 -14.22 9.87 -2.19
N ILE A 235 -13.19 10.24 -1.44
CA ILE A 235 -12.81 9.50 -0.23
C ILE A 235 -13.89 9.76 0.83
N TYR A 236 -14.35 8.71 1.49
CA TYR A 236 -15.29 8.77 2.61
C TYR A 236 -14.56 8.55 3.93
N TYR A 237 -15.16 8.96 5.04
CA TYR A 237 -14.66 8.69 6.39
C TYR A 237 -15.77 8.16 7.31
N SER A 238 -15.38 7.38 8.33
CA SER A 238 -16.25 6.94 9.42
C SER A 238 -15.47 6.96 10.73
N ASP A 239 -16.12 7.29 11.83
CA ASP A 239 -15.49 7.41 13.15
C ASP A 239 -15.93 6.27 14.08
N SER A 240 -15.01 5.86 14.95
CA SER A 240 -15.32 5.03 16.12
C SER A 240 -14.88 5.75 17.39
N ASN A 241 -15.79 5.84 18.36
CA ASN A 241 -15.56 6.47 19.67
C ASN A 241 -15.33 5.44 20.79
N ASP A 242 -15.36 4.16 20.46
CA ASP A 242 -15.31 3.02 21.37
C ASP A 242 -14.27 2.00 20.90
N ASP A 243 -13.11 2.46 20.44
CA ASP A 243 -11.98 1.60 20.08
C ASP A 243 -12.30 0.48 19.05
N GLY A 244 -13.13 0.83 18.07
CA GLY A 244 -13.45 -0.01 16.92
C GLY A 244 -14.63 -0.94 17.12
N PHE A 245 -15.37 -0.85 18.24
CA PHE A 245 -16.56 -1.66 18.48
C PHE A 245 -17.78 -1.22 17.67
N THR A 246 -17.93 0.09 17.43
CA THR A 246 -18.97 0.65 16.58
C THR A 246 -18.42 1.74 15.67
N TRP A 247 -19.08 1.91 14.53
CA TRP A 247 -18.69 2.84 13.47
C TRP A 247 -19.88 3.70 13.04
N THR A 248 -19.65 5.00 12.86
CA THR A 248 -20.67 5.92 12.36
C THR A 248 -21.00 5.66 10.90
N VAL A 249 -22.15 6.14 10.43
CA VAL A 249 -22.44 6.21 8.99
C VAL A 249 -21.36 7.04 8.28
N PRO A 250 -20.83 6.59 7.12
CA PRO A 250 -19.78 7.31 6.41
C PRO A 250 -20.20 8.70 5.93
N GLY A 251 -19.30 9.68 6.08
CA GLY A 251 -19.40 11.02 5.51
C GLY A 251 -18.39 11.23 4.39
N GLN A 252 -18.65 12.17 3.48
CA GLN A 252 -17.70 12.54 2.43
C GLN A 252 -16.60 13.46 2.98
N THR A 253 -15.36 13.24 2.54
CA THR A 253 -14.27 14.21 2.69
C THR A 253 -14.28 15.21 1.53
N THR A 254 -13.33 16.15 1.52
CA THR A 254 -13.10 17.03 0.35
C THR A 254 -12.17 16.40 -0.69
N LEU A 255 -11.60 15.21 -0.43
CA LEU A 255 -10.65 14.57 -1.33
C LEU A 255 -11.38 13.68 -2.35
N PRO A 256 -11.04 13.77 -3.65
CA PRO A 256 -11.61 12.91 -4.67
C PRO A 256 -11.09 11.47 -4.56
N ASN A 257 -11.81 10.53 -5.17
CA ASN A 257 -11.33 9.16 -5.37
C ASN A 257 -11.83 8.65 -6.73
N ASN A 258 -10.97 8.00 -7.51
CA ASN A 258 -11.31 7.41 -8.81
C ASN A 258 -11.42 5.87 -8.73
N ASN A 259 -11.91 5.33 -7.61
CA ASN A 259 -11.89 3.90 -7.30
C ASN A 259 -10.45 3.32 -7.26
N ALA A 260 -9.49 4.13 -6.79
CA ALA A 260 -8.12 3.70 -6.52
C ALA A 260 -7.89 3.52 -5.02
N GLY A 261 -7.01 2.57 -4.67
CA GLY A 261 -6.59 2.35 -3.29
C GLY A 261 -5.98 3.61 -2.67
N ILE A 262 -6.29 3.82 -1.39
CA ILE A 262 -5.79 4.92 -0.57
C ILE A 262 -5.04 4.36 0.64
N HIS A 263 -4.20 5.18 1.27
CA HIS A 263 -3.64 4.82 2.56
C HIS A 263 -3.40 6.07 3.41
N ALA A 264 -3.85 5.99 4.66
CA ALA A 264 -3.73 7.02 5.68
C ALA A 264 -2.81 6.56 6.81
N ASN A 265 -2.07 7.50 7.41
CA ASN A 265 -1.29 7.26 8.61
C ASN A 265 -1.23 8.53 9.48
N ILE A 266 -0.72 8.41 10.70
CA ILE A 266 -0.48 9.54 11.62
C ILE A 266 1.01 9.85 11.66
N LEU A 267 1.34 11.10 11.39
CA LEU A 267 2.70 11.61 11.59
C LEU A 267 2.93 11.94 13.07
N LYS A 268 4.20 11.98 13.48
CA LYS A 268 4.62 12.39 14.84
C LYS A 268 4.12 13.78 15.24
N THR A 269 3.91 14.66 14.26
CA THR A 269 3.31 16.00 14.46
C THR A 269 1.81 15.96 14.76
N GLY A 270 1.19 14.79 14.65
CA GLY A 270 -0.25 14.57 14.81
C GLY A 270 -1.06 14.78 13.54
N ALA A 271 -0.42 15.16 12.43
CA ALA A 271 -1.09 15.28 11.14
C ALA A 271 -1.54 13.90 10.64
N ILE A 272 -2.72 13.84 10.03
CA ILE A 272 -3.08 12.73 9.15
C ILE A 272 -2.37 12.97 7.82
N ILE A 273 -1.59 11.99 7.39
CA ILE A 273 -1.06 11.92 6.02
C ILE A 273 -1.93 10.97 5.20
N MET A 274 -2.33 11.40 4.01
CA MET A 274 -3.14 10.61 3.06
C MET A 274 -2.39 10.49 1.74
N VAL A 275 -2.38 9.28 1.16
CA VAL A 275 -1.93 9.08 -0.22
C VAL A 275 -3.08 8.52 -1.05
N PHE A 276 -3.33 9.17 -2.19
CA PHE A 276 -4.50 8.91 -3.04
C PHE A 276 -4.25 9.39 -4.47
N ASN A 277 -5.08 8.96 -5.41
CA ASN A 277 -5.09 9.53 -6.76
C ASN A 277 -6.02 10.75 -6.79
N ASN A 278 -5.48 11.93 -7.14
CA ASN A 278 -6.15 13.21 -6.95
C ASN A 278 -7.07 13.60 -8.12
N HIS A 279 -8.06 12.75 -8.35
CA HIS A 279 -9.18 12.98 -9.25
C HIS A 279 -10.30 11.99 -8.97
N ASN A 280 -11.49 12.25 -9.50
CA ASN A 280 -12.66 11.40 -9.40
C ASN A 280 -13.22 11.12 -10.79
N GLY A 281 -14.08 10.10 -10.88
CA GLY A 281 -14.62 9.60 -12.14
C GLY A 281 -14.20 8.17 -12.43
N THR A 282 -15.09 7.44 -13.10
CA THR A 282 -14.91 6.04 -13.47
C THR A 282 -13.98 5.90 -14.67
N HIS A 283 -13.25 4.79 -14.74
CA HIS A 283 -12.35 4.45 -15.86
C HIS A 283 -11.24 5.47 -16.17
N LEU A 284 -10.90 6.32 -15.19
CA LEU A 284 -9.77 7.24 -15.31
C LEU A 284 -8.44 6.56 -14.93
N PRO A 285 -7.32 6.98 -15.53
CA PRO A 285 -5.99 6.51 -15.15
C PRO A 285 -5.70 6.69 -13.66
N ARG A 286 -4.78 5.91 -13.08
CA ARG A 286 -4.39 6.10 -11.67
C ARG A 286 -3.23 7.08 -11.55
N THR A 287 -3.48 8.35 -11.89
CA THR A 287 -2.53 9.47 -11.82
C THR A 287 -3.28 10.82 -11.77
N PRO A 288 -2.78 11.87 -11.09
CA PRO A 288 -1.57 11.91 -10.27
C PRO A 288 -1.75 11.17 -8.95
N LEU A 289 -0.70 10.44 -8.53
CA LEU A 289 -0.59 9.96 -7.15
C LEU A 289 -0.11 11.13 -6.28
N THR A 290 -0.88 11.46 -5.24
CA THR A 290 -0.73 12.68 -4.44
C THR A 290 -0.65 12.31 -2.97
N VAL A 291 0.18 13.05 -2.22
CA VAL A 291 0.20 13.04 -0.77
C VAL A 291 -0.42 14.33 -0.23
N ALA A 292 -1.25 14.22 0.81
CA ALA A 292 -1.90 15.34 1.47
C ALA A 292 -1.77 15.28 2.99
N LEU A 293 -1.75 16.45 3.63
CA LEU A 293 -1.71 16.60 5.09
C LEU A 293 -2.97 17.27 5.61
N SER A 294 -3.49 16.73 6.70
CA SER A 294 -4.59 17.30 7.45
C SER A 294 -4.22 17.47 8.93
N TYR A 295 -4.56 18.62 9.51
CA TYR A 295 -4.35 18.94 10.93
C TYR A 295 -5.66 19.05 11.73
N ASP A 296 -6.81 18.83 11.10
CA ASP A 296 -8.14 18.93 11.70
C ASP A 296 -8.90 17.60 11.62
N ASN A 297 -8.16 16.50 11.81
CA ASN A 297 -8.65 15.11 11.77
C ASN A 297 -9.19 14.64 10.41
N GLY A 298 -8.86 15.31 9.31
CA GLY A 298 -9.18 14.86 7.94
C GLY A 298 -10.32 15.65 7.32
N MET A 299 -10.67 16.80 7.90
CA MET A 299 -11.75 17.66 7.41
C MET A 299 -11.24 18.59 6.31
N THR A 300 -10.03 19.10 6.43
CA THR A 300 -9.36 19.94 5.41
C THR A 300 -7.93 19.49 5.13
N TRP A 301 -7.46 19.76 3.92
CA TRP A 301 -6.18 19.25 3.40
C TRP A 301 -5.34 20.39 2.78
N PRO A 302 -4.84 21.33 3.61
CA PRO A 302 -4.22 22.57 3.13
C PRO A 302 -2.86 22.38 2.43
N TYR A 303 -2.20 21.23 2.64
CA TYR A 303 -0.94 20.91 1.96
C TYR A 303 -1.12 19.64 1.14
N GLN A 304 -0.84 19.72 -0.15
CA GLN A 304 -0.86 18.59 -1.07
C GLN A 304 0.33 18.68 -2.02
N ARG A 305 0.90 17.53 -2.37
CA ARG A 305 2.01 17.44 -3.33
C ARG A 305 1.92 16.17 -4.15
N ASN A 306 2.09 16.31 -5.46
CA ASN A 306 2.12 15.15 -6.36
C ASN A 306 3.42 14.37 -6.15
N ILE A 307 3.29 13.05 -5.97
CA ILE A 307 4.40 12.09 -5.90
C ILE A 307 4.75 11.59 -7.31
N GLN A 308 3.74 11.27 -8.11
CA GLN A 308 3.90 10.73 -9.46
C GLN A 308 2.79 11.26 -10.37
N VAL A 309 3.15 11.79 -11.53
CA VAL A 309 2.20 12.36 -12.51
C VAL A 309 2.30 11.66 -13.87
N HIS A 310 3.52 11.40 -14.33
CA HIS A 310 3.82 10.70 -15.59
C HIS A 310 4.84 9.60 -15.33
N ASP A 311 5.14 8.79 -16.33
CA ASP A 311 6.21 7.80 -16.24
C ASP A 311 7.60 8.47 -16.22
N ASP A 312 8.54 7.88 -15.49
CA ASP A 312 9.94 8.26 -15.36
C ASP A 312 10.83 7.59 -16.44
N GLY A 313 10.25 6.88 -17.41
CA GLY A 313 10.93 6.43 -18.63
C GLY A 313 10.83 4.93 -18.95
N ASN A 314 9.95 4.17 -18.29
CA ASN A 314 9.83 2.71 -18.43
C ASN A 314 8.47 2.22 -18.97
N SER A 315 7.52 3.11 -19.26
CA SER A 315 6.14 2.78 -19.61
C SER A 315 5.66 3.48 -20.89
N THR A 316 4.88 2.75 -21.67
CA THR A 316 4.20 3.24 -22.88
C THR A 316 2.68 3.41 -22.66
N SER A 317 2.18 3.12 -21.46
CA SER A 317 0.75 3.25 -21.10
C SER A 317 0.45 4.58 -20.41
N VAL A 318 -0.84 4.93 -20.36
CA VAL A 318 -1.33 6.04 -19.53
C VAL A 318 -1.20 5.60 -18.06
N GLY A 319 -0.32 6.26 -17.29
CA GLY A 319 0.26 5.74 -16.04
C GLY A 319 -0.71 5.12 -15.01
N GLU A 320 -0.26 4.03 -14.38
CA GLU A 320 -0.92 3.30 -13.31
C GLU A 320 -0.08 3.37 -12.01
N TYR A 321 -0.27 4.45 -11.24
CA TYR A 321 0.40 4.68 -9.95
C TYR A 321 -0.59 4.51 -8.81
N SER A 322 -0.53 3.37 -8.14
CA SER A 322 -1.67 2.92 -7.33
C SER A 322 -1.31 2.02 -6.17
N TYR A 323 -2.31 1.78 -5.31
CA TYR A 323 -2.19 0.98 -4.10
C TYR A 323 -0.99 1.41 -3.26
N PRO A 324 -0.98 2.68 -2.79
CA PRO A 324 0.10 3.18 -1.95
C PRO A 324 0.06 2.54 -0.57
N ALA A 325 1.22 2.44 0.08
CA ALA A 325 1.34 2.25 1.52
C ALA A 325 2.39 3.24 2.05
N ILE A 326 2.09 3.87 3.17
CA ILE A 326 2.87 4.96 3.76
C ILE A 326 3.09 4.74 5.25
N LEU A 327 4.30 4.99 5.73
CA LEU A 327 4.64 5.05 7.15
C LEU A 327 5.69 6.12 7.42
N GLN A 328 5.69 6.67 8.64
CA GLN A 328 6.80 7.48 9.12
C GLN A 328 7.70 6.60 9.97
N SER A 329 9.02 6.73 9.80
CA SER A 329 9.99 6.02 10.63
C SER A 329 9.75 6.31 12.12
N PHE A 330 9.65 5.23 12.89
CA PHE A 330 9.66 5.24 14.34
C PHE A 330 11.12 5.07 14.82
N TRP A 331 11.38 5.47 16.06
CA TRP A 331 12.72 5.70 16.62
C TRP A 331 13.73 4.56 16.32
N THR A 332 14.71 4.82 15.45
CA THR A 332 15.88 3.95 15.16
C THR A 332 17.16 4.50 15.78
N GLY A 333 17.06 5.38 16.78
CA GLY A 333 18.18 6.20 17.26
C GLY A 333 18.61 7.29 16.28
N ARG A 334 17.99 7.38 15.08
CA ARG A 334 18.00 8.54 14.18
C ARG A 334 16.64 9.23 14.25
N ASP A 335 16.66 10.54 14.44
CA ASP A 335 15.46 11.39 14.40
C ASP A 335 15.31 12.04 13.01
N ASP A 336 15.43 11.24 11.96
CA ASP A 336 15.36 11.72 10.57
C ASP A 336 13.94 12.15 10.17
N ASN A 337 12.91 11.66 10.88
CA ASN A 337 11.50 11.93 10.61
C ASN A 337 11.09 11.58 9.18
N ASP A 338 11.80 10.61 8.59
CA ASP A 338 11.59 10.14 7.24
C ASP A 338 10.21 9.49 7.11
N ILE A 339 9.54 9.82 6.01
CA ILE A 339 8.30 9.25 5.56
C ILE A 339 8.63 8.35 4.37
N HIS A 340 8.20 7.11 4.45
CA HIS A 340 8.44 6.05 3.48
C HIS A 340 7.12 5.73 2.78
N LEU A 341 7.11 5.87 1.47
CA LEU A 341 5.98 5.57 0.61
C LEU A 341 6.40 4.49 -0.40
N VAL A 342 5.59 3.44 -0.52
CA VAL A 342 5.68 2.47 -1.61
C VAL A 342 4.39 2.44 -2.40
N PHE A 343 4.46 2.21 -3.71
CA PHE A 343 3.28 2.09 -4.55
C PHE A 343 3.57 1.25 -5.79
N THR A 344 2.50 0.77 -6.42
CA THR A 344 2.54 0.09 -7.71
C THR A 344 2.99 1.06 -8.79
N TYR A 345 4.02 0.69 -9.53
CA TYR A 345 4.52 1.47 -10.64
C TYR A 345 4.25 0.73 -11.96
N ASP A 346 3.19 1.14 -12.66
CA ASP A 346 2.76 0.58 -13.97
C ASP A 346 2.63 -0.94 -13.99
N ARG A 347 2.39 -1.54 -12.81
CA ARG A 347 2.42 -2.99 -12.54
C ARG A 347 3.73 -3.69 -12.93
N GLN A 348 4.76 -2.94 -13.31
CA GLN A 348 6.06 -3.49 -13.67
C GLN A 348 6.90 -3.75 -12.42
N THR A 349 6.83 -2.85 -11.45
CA THR A 349 7.55 -2.95 -10.19
C THR A 349 6.85 -2.16 -9.08
N ILE A 350 7.44 -2.17 -7.89
CA ILE A 350 7.10 -1.27 -6.79
C ILE A 350 8.11 -0.12 -6.77
N LYS A 351 7.62 1.11 -6.72
CA LYS A 351 8.44 2.29 -6.49
C LYS A 351 8.40 2.66 -5.02
N TYR A 352 9.58 2.84 -4.44
CA TYR A 352 9.79 3.40 -3.11
C TYR A 352 10.15 4.88 -3.25
N VAL A 353 9.61 5.72 -2.36
CA VAL A 353 9.94 7.14 -2.23
C VAL A 353 10.11 7.46 -0.76
N ARG A 354 11.15 8.23 -0.44
CA ARG A 354 11.44 8.73 0.90
C ARG A 354 11.54 10.25 0.88
N PHE A 355 10.85 10.90 1.81
CA PHE A 355 10.79 12.34 1.98
C PHE A 355 10.45 12.66 3.45
N ASN A 356 10.29 13.92 3.81
CA ASN A 356 9.81 14.32 5.13
C ASN A 356 8.60 15.25 5.04
N GLU A 357 7.98 15.58 6.17
CA GLU A 357 6.78 16.42 6.19
C GLU A 357 7.01 17.82 5.59
N ASN A 358 8.21 18.40 5.77
CA ASN A 358 8.55 19.71 5.20
C ASN A 358 8.61 19.67 3.67
N TRP A 359 9.01 18.54 3.07
CA TRP A 359 8.97 18.36 1.62
C TRP A 359 7.55 18.52 1.07
N ILE A 360 6.52 18.01 1.78
CA ILE A 360 5.12 18.14 1.36
C ILE A 360 4.64 19.59 1.42
N LYS A 361 5.08 20.36 2.43
CA LYS A 361 4.65 21.74 2.67
C LYS A 361 5.30 22.77 1.72
N ARG A 362 6.42 22.41 1.09
CA ARG A 362 7.09 23.25 0.09
C ARG A 362 6.28 23.18 -1.20
N SER A 363 5.49 24.23 -1.44
CA SER A 363 4.77 24.47 -2.71
C SER A 363 5.45 25.57 -3.51
#